data_AF-A0A4V3CVH0-F1
#
_entry.id   AF-A0A4V3CVH0-F1
#
_cell.length_a   1.000
_cell.length_b   1.000
_cell.length_c   1.000
_cell.angle_alpha   90.00
_cell.angle_beta   90.00
_cell.angle_gamma   90.00
#
_symmetry.space_group_name_H-M   'P 1'
#
loop_
_entity.id
_entity.type
_entity.pdbx_description
1 polymer ?
#
loop_
_entity_poly.entity_id
_entity_poly.type
_entity_poly.pdbx_seq_one_letter_code
_entity_poly.pdbx_strand_id
1 'polypeptide(L)' 'MLKLAILVWIMLGTTLAGSFLTVVVTVPSLYAQGMKLIPFAAGTGFLVAIPFAVMIAKKIYASTAPRH' A
#
# COMPACT_ATOMS: atom_id res chain seq x y z
N MET A 1 16.07 5.10 -8.43
CA MET A 1 14.79 5.34 -7.72
C MET A 1 13.77 4.22 -7.90
N LEU A 2 13.58 3.67 -9.12
CA LEU A 2 12.58 2.62 -9.38
C LEU A 2 12.71 1.40 -8.45
N LYS A 3 13.92 0.85 -8.25
CA LYS A 3 14.16 -0.28 -7.32
C LYS A 3 13.68 0.03 -5.90
N LEU A 4 13.97 1.24 -5.42
CA LEU A 4 13.54 1.72 -4.10
C LEU A 4 12.02 1.93 -4.05
N ALA A 5 11.43 2.49 -5.10
CA ALA A 5 9.99 2.67 -5.21
C ALA A 5 9.24 1.33 -5.20
N ILE A 6 9.75 0.31 -5.89
CA ILE A 6 9.17 -1.05 -5.87
C ILE A 6 9.26 -1.66 -4.47
N LEU A 7 10.41 -1.53 -3.80
CA LEU A 7 10.60 -2.01 -2.42
C LEU A 7 9.61 -1.36 -1.45
N VAL A 8 9.54 -0.03 -1.48
CA VAL A 8 8.60 0.74 -0.65
C VAL A 8 7.15 0.42 -0.99
N TRP A 9 6.85 0.21 -2.27
CA TRP A 9 5.51 -0.14 -2.73
C TRP A 9 5.06 -1.50 -2.23
N ILE A 10 5.90 -2.53 -2.29
CA ILE A 10 5.54 -3.86 -1.78
C ILE A 10 5.25 -3.80 -0.28
N MET A 11 6.09 -3.10 0.50
CA MET A 11 5.88 -2.92 1.94
C MET A 11 4.59 -2.14 2.25
N LEU A 12 4.40 -0.97 1.62
CA LEU A 12 3.20 -0.15 1.84
C LEU A 12 1.94 -0.84 1.34
N GLY A 13 2.00 -1.44 0.16
CA GLY A 13 0.88 -2.09 -0.50
C GLY A 13 0.37 -3.27 0.31
N THR A 14 1.25 -4.13 0.79
CA THR A 14 0.86 -5.27 1.64
C THR A 14 0.30 -4.81 2.99
N THR A 15 0.90 -3.78 3.60
CA THR A 15 0.44 -3.22 4.87
C THR A 15 -0.93 -2.55 4.75
N LEU A 16 -1.15 -1.75 3.71
CA LEU A 16 -2.44 -1.09 3.44
C LEU A 16 -3.53 -2.09 3.05
N ALA A 17 -3.22 -3.04 2.17
CA ALA A 17 -4.12 -4.11 1.82
C ALA A 17 -4.53 -4.92 3.07
N GLY A 18 -3.57 -5.30 3.91
CA GLY A 18 -3.81 -5.98 5.18
C GLY A 18 -4.71 -5.16 6.11
N SER A 19 -4.41 -3.88 6.27
CA SER A 19 -5.18 -2.96 7.14
C SER A 19 -6.63 -2.83 6.67
N PHE A 20 -6.87 -2.68 5.37
CA PHE A 20 -8.23 -2.62 4.82
C PHE A 20 -8.96 -3.95 4.95
N LEU A 21 -8.26 -5.08 4.75
CA LEU A 21 -8.81 -6.40 5.03
C LEU A 21 -9.24 -6.55 6.48
N THR A 22 -8.41 -6.11 7.43
CA THR A 22 -8.74 -6.14 8.86
C THR A 22 -10.04 -5.40 9.13
N VAL A 23 -10.26 -4.24 8.54
CA VAL A 23 -11.53 -3.50 8.67
C VAL A 23 -12.72 -4.32 8.12
N VAL A 24 -12.58 -4.91 6.93
CA VAL A 24 -13.66 -5.69 6.32
C VAL A 24 -14.03 -6.92 7.15
N VAL A 25 -13.05 -7.62 7.74
CA VAL A 25 -13.31 -8.84 8.51
C VAL A 25 -13.76 -8.57 9.95
N THR A 26 -13.42 -7.41 10.52
CA THR A 26 -13.80 -7.05 11.90
C THR A 26 -15.19 -6.42 11.98
N VAL A 27 -15.69 -5.83 10.89
CA VAL A 27 -17.01 -5.20 10.84
C VAL A 27 -18.03 -6.18 10.25
N PRO A 28 -19.01 -6.70 11.03
CA PRO A 28 -19.92 -7.75 10.58
C PRO A 28 -20.75 -7.39 9.33
N SER A 29 -21.17 -6.13 9.22
CA SER A 29 -21.95 -5.63 8.07
C SER A 29 -21.14 -5.60 6.77
N LEU A 30 -19.81 -5.42 6.85
CA LEU A 30 -18.91 -5.49 5.71
C LEU A 30 -18.56 -6.95 5.39
N TYR A 31 -18.32 -7.77 6.41
CA TYR A 31 -17.99 -9.19 6.23
C TYR A 31 -19.11 -10.00 5.57
N ALA A 32 -20.38 -9.62 5.77
CA ALA A 32 -21.52 -10.19 5.04
C ALA A 32 -21.37 -10.12 3.51
N GLN A 33 -20.60 -9.16 3.00
CA GLN A 33 -20.25 -9.00 1.58
C GLN A 33 -18.77 -9.31 1.31
N GLY A 34 -18.11 -10.05 2.21
CA GLY A 34 -16.67 -10.27 2.22
C GLY A 34 -16.12 -10.88 0.94
N MET A 35 -16.87 -11.78 0.29
CA MET A 35 -16.47 -12.37 -1.00
C MET A 35 -16.21 -11.32 -2.09
N LYS A 36 -16.90 -10.18 -2.02
CA LYS A 36 -16.70 -9.05 -2.94
C LYS A 36 -15.75 -8.02 -2.35
N LEU A 37 -15.98 -7.62 -1.10
CA LEU A 37 -15.26 -6.50 -0.48
C LEU A 37 -13.80 -6.82 -0.17
N ILE A 38 -13.43 -8.06 0.17
CA ILE A 38 -12.04 -8.42 0.49
C ILE A 38 -11.12 -8.24 -0.73
N PRO A 39 -11.40 -8.79 -1.92
CA PRO A 39 -10.60 -8.52 -3.11
C PRO A 39 -10.50 -7.02 -3.47
N PHE A 40 -11.61 -6.28 -3.35
CA PHE A 40 -11.60 -4.84 -3.62
C PHE A 40 -10.78 -4.07 -2.58
N ALA A 41 -10.89 -4.39 -1.29
CA ALA A 41 -10.11 -3.78 -0.21
C ALA A 41 -8.61 -4.05 -0.39
N ALA A 42 -8.22 -5.30 -0.68
CA ALA A 42 -6.83 -5.64 -0.96
C ALA A 42 -6.31 -4.88 -2.20
N GLY A 43 -7.05 -4.94 -3.31
CA GLY A 43 -6.65 -4.32 -4.56
C GLY A 43 -6.54 -2.80 -4.45
N THR A 44 -7.50 -2.15 -3.80
CA THR A 44 -7.47 -0.70 -3.58
C THR A 44 -6.31 -0.28 -2.68
N GLY A 45 -6.06 -0.97 -1.56
CA GLY A 45 -4.92 -0.69 -0.69
C GLY A 45 -3.59 -0.82 -1.43
N PHE A 46 -3.44 -1.85 -2.27
CA PHE A 46 -2.22 -2.08 -3.05
C PHE A 46 -2.01 -1.06 -4.17
N LEU A 47 -3.09 -0.67 -4.88
CA LEU A 47 -3.03 0.33 -5.94
C LEU A 47 -2.78 1.75 -5.40
N VAL A 48 -3.45 2.11 -4.30
CA VAL A 48 -3.24 3.40 -3.63
C VAL A 48 -1.82 3.54 -3.13
N ALA A 49 -1.15 2.44 -2.75
CA ALA A 49 0.25 2.48 -2.32
C ALA A 49 1.23 2.94 -3.42
N ILE A 50 0.88 2.85 -4.72
CA ILE A 50 1.76 3.21 -5.83
C ILE A 50 2.21 4.68 -5.78
N PRO A 51 1.29 5.69 -5.77
CA PRO A 51 1.69 7.09 -5.71
C PRO A 51 2.49 7.42 -4.44
N PHE A 52 2.10 6.86 -3.29
CA PHE A 52 2.83 7.08 -2.03
C PHE A 52 4.25 6.52 -2.08
N ALA A 53 4.43 5.32 -2.64
CA ALA A 53 5.74 4.70 -2.75
C ALA A 53 6.68 5.52 -3.64
N VAL A 54 6.18 6.10 -4.74
CA VAL A 54 6.97 7.00 -5.60
C VAL A 54 7.36 8.27 -4.84
N MET A 55 6.43 8.89 -4.10
CA MET A 55 6.72 10.09 -3.30
C MET A 55 7.78 9.82 -2.23
N ILE A 56 7.67 8.69 -1.52
CA ILE A 56 8.59 8.31 -0.45
C ILE A 56 9.95 7.94 -1.03
N ALA A 57 10.01 7.14 -2.09
CA ALA A 57 11.27 6.79 -2.74
C ALA A 57 12.00 8.04 -3.28
N LYS A 58 11.27 9.03 -3.79
CA LYS A 58 11.85 10.32 -4.20
C LYS A 58 12.45 11.08 -3.02
N LYS A 59 11.75 11.13 -1.88
CA LYS A 59 12.27 11.75 -0.64
C LYS A 59 13.53 11.04 -0.12
N ILE A 60 13.50 9.71 -0.05
CA ILE A 60 14.66 8.92 0.39
C ILE A 60 15.84 9.14 -0.54
N TYR A 61 15.64 9.08 -1.86
CA TYR A 61 16.71 9.30 -2.82
C TYR A 61 17.31 10.71 -2.68
N ALA A 62 16.49 11.74 -2.50
CA ALA A 62 16.99 13.11 -2.28
C ALA A 62 17.81 13.25 -0.99
N SER A 63 17.44 12.52 0.08
CA SER A 63 18.17 12.55 1.35
C SER A 63 19.46 11.72 1.35
N THR A 64 19.54 10.68 0.50
CA THR A 64 20.67 9.74 0.44
C THR A 64 21.61 10.00 -0.74
N ALA A 65 21.20 10.77 -1.75
CA ALA A 65 22.10 11.13 -2.85
C ALA A 65 23.32 11.89 -2.32
N PRO A 66 24.55 11.47 -2.65
CA PRO A 66 25.74 12.20 -2.24
C PRO A 66 25.66 13.61 -2.81
N ARG A 67 25.78 14.63 -1.94
CA ARG A 67 25.94 16.02 -2.37
C ARG A 67 27.28 16.10 -3.11
N HIS A 68 27.23 16.06 -4.44
CA HIS A 68 28.32 16.41 -5.33
C HIS A 68 27.94 17.67 -6.08
#